data_AF-A0A526TYA3-F1
#
_entry.id   AF-A0A526TYA3-F1
#
_cell.length_a   1.000
_cell.length_b   1.000
_cell.length_c   1.000
_cell.angle_alpha   90.00
_cell.angle_beta   90.00
_cell.angle_gamma   90.00
#
_symmetry.space_group_name_H-M   'P 1'
#
loop_
_entity.id
_entity.type
_entity.pdbx_description
1 polymer ?
#
loop_
_entity_poly.entity_id
_entity_poly.type
_entity_poly.pdbx_seq_one_letter_code
_entity_poly.pdbx_strand_id
1 'polypeptide(L)' 'MKGSRPSISLFDFDILSRALTSAVRDSPDSDWKVQARELVRLYTGKKSADENLIAALLHASRAQLDLEESKAGRPGKID' A
#
# COMPACT_ATOMS: atom_id res chain seq x y z
N MET A 1 10.58 8.57 17.70
CA MET A 1 9.66 7.41 17.66
C MET A 1 10.42 6.23 17.09
N LYS A 2 10.67 5.18 17.89
CA LYS A 2 11.31 3.96 17.41
C LYS A 2 10.23 3.18 16.67
N GLY A 3 10.11 3.43 15.36
CA GLY A 3 9.15 2.75 14.50
C GLY A 3 9.43 1.27 14.52
N SER A 4 8.66 0.52 15.31
CA SER A 4 8.67 -0.94 15.26
C SER A 4 8.35 -1.33 13.83
N ARG A 5 9.37 -1.81 13.11
CA ARG A 5 9.16 -2.41 11.79
C ARG A 5 8.09 -3.47 11.95
N PRO A 6 7.05 -3.49 11.09
CA PRO A 6 6.06 -4.54 11.12
C PRO A 6 6.75 -5.90 11.01
N SER A 7 6.33 -6.87 11.81
CA SER A 7 6.95 -8.19 11.95
C SER A 7 6.59 -9.14 10.78
N ILE A 8 6.66 -8.63 9.54
CA ILE A 8 6.41 -9.39 8.32
C ILE A 8 7.65 -9.42 7.43
N SER A 9 7.75 -10.44 6.58
CA SER A 9 8.87 -10.50 5.63
C SER A 9 8.76 -9.39 4.58
N LEU A 10 9.90 -9.00 3.99
CA LEU A 10 9.92 -8.02 2.91
C LEU A 10 9.11 -8.50 1.69
N PHE A 11 9.14 -9.81 1.43
CA PHE A 11 8.38 -10.43 0.34
C PHE A 11 6.87 -10.32 0.57
N ASP A 12 6.41 -10.65 1.78
CA ASP A 12 5.00 -10.51 2.15
C ASP A 12 4.55 -9.04 2.09
N PHE A 13 5.40 -8.12 2.55
CA PHE A 13 5.12 -6.69 2.46
C PHE A 13 4.93 -6.24 1.00
N ASP A 14 5.80 -6.66 0.08
CA ASP A 14 5.68 -6.29 -1.34
C ASP A 14 4.39 -6.85 -1.98
N ILE A 15 4.02 -8.10 -1.65
CA ILE A 15 2.75 -8.70 -2.10
C ILE A 15 1.56 -7.87 -1.59
N LEU A 16 1.53 -7.57 -0.29
CA LEU A 16 0.45 -6.80 0.33
C LEU A 16 0.37 -5.37 -0.23
N SER A 17 1.52 -4.72 -0.47
CA SER A 17 1.58 -3.39 -1.05
C SER A 17 0.98 -3.36 -2.45
N ARG A 18 1.33 -4.34 -3.30
CA ARG A 18 0.79 -4.46 -4.65
C ARG A 18 -0.70 -4.78 -4.65
N ALA A 19 -1.14 -5.70 -3.78
CA ALA A 19 -2.54 -6.05 -3.62
C ALA A 19 -3.37 -4.83 -3.17
N LEU A 20 -2.88 -4.09 -2.18
CA LEU A 20 -3.54 -2.87 -1.72
C LEU A 20 -3.58 -1.82 -2.82
N THR A 21 -2.45 -1.54 -3.48
CA THR A 21 -2.36 -0.57 -4.58
C THR A 21 -3.39 -0.87 -5.67
N SER A 22 -3.50 -2.14 -6.07
CA SER A 22 -4.48 -2.56 -7.07
C SER A 22 -5.92 -2.38 -6.59
N ALA A 23 -6.20 -2.61 -5.31
CA ALA A 23 -7.55 -2.46 -4.75
C ALA A 23 -7.97 -0.99 -4.62
N VAL A 24 -7.02 -0.11 -4.30
CA VAL A 24 -7.31 1.30 -4.01
C VAL A 24 -7.16 2.25 -5.20
N ARG A 25 -6.55 1.79 -6.31
CA ARG A 25 -6.29 2.61 -7.50
C ARG A 25 -7.51 3.37 -8.01
N ASP A 26 -8.66 2.71 -8.05
CA ASP A 26 -9.91 3.28 -8.56
C ASP A 26 -10.89 3.68 -7.43
N SER A 27 -10.39 3.71 -6.18
CA SER A 27 -11.18 4.03 -4.99
C SER A 27 -10.78 5.40 -4.42
N PRO A 28 -11.72 6.15 -3.81
CA PRO A 28 -11.39 7.40 -3.15
C PRO A 28 -10.47 7.17 -1.93
N ASP A 29 -9.56 8.12 -1.67
CA ASP A 29 -8.58 8.07 -0.57
C ASP A 29 -9.21 7.78 0.81
N SER A 30 -10.48 8.16 1.02
CA SER A 30 -11.25 7.87 2.24
C SER A 30 -11.35 6.38 2.55
N ASP A 31 -11.37 5.54 1.52
CA ASP A 31 -11.64 4.11 1.63
C ASP A 31 -10.35 3.30 1.76
N TRP A 32 -9.20 3.89 1.42
CA TRP A 32 -7.91 3.21 1.42
C TRP A 32 -7.56 2.64 2.79
N LYS A 33 -7.85 3.40 3.85
CA LYS A 33 -7.59 2.93 5.22
C LYS A 33 -8.46 1.73 5.59
N VAL A 34 -9.70 1.67 5.10
CA VAL A 34 -10.60 0.52 5.31
C VAL A 34 -10.03 -0.70 4.58
N GLN A 35 -9.68 -0.55 3.31
CA GLN A 35 -9.10 -1.62 2.49
C GLN A 35 -7.78 -2.16 3.08
N ALA A 36 -6.88 -1.28 3.50
CA ALA A 36 -5.62 -1.66 4.13
C ALA A 36 -5.85 -2.43 5.45
N ARG A 37 -6.84 -2.01 6.24
CA ARG A 37 -7.18 -2.66 7.51
C ARG A 37 -7.73 -4.07 7.28
N GLU A 38 -8.64 -4.23 6.32
CA GLU A 38 -9.21 -5.52 5.96
C GLU A 38 -8.14 -6.47 5.42
N LEU A 39 -7.28 -5.98 4.52
CA LEU A 39 -6.18 -6.75 3.98
C LEU A 39 -5.23 -7.27 5.08
N VAL A 40 -4.83 -6.41 6.02
CA VAL A 40 -3.96 -6.82 7.15
C VAL A 40 -4.66 -7.84 8.06
N ARG A 41 -5.97 -7.70 8.30
CA ARG A 41 -6.74 -8.69 9.08
C ARG A 41 -6.77 -10.04 8.39
N LEU A 42 -7.05 -10.06 7.08
CA LEU A 42 -7.11 -11.28 6.27
C LEU A 42 -5.76 -11.99 6.25
N TYR A 43 -4.67 -11.24 6.04
CA TYR A 43 -3.32 -11.81 6.00
C TYR A 43 -2.87 -12.37 7.35
N THR A 44 -3.06 -11.61 8.43
CA THR A 44 -2.58 -12.02 9.76
C THR A 44 -3.49 -13.02 10.46
N GLY A 45 -4.73 -13.19 10.00
CA GLY A 45 -5.78 -13.94 10.69
C GLY A 45 -6.20 -13.34 12.03
N LYS A 46 -5.76 -12.10 12.35
CA LYS A 46 -6.01 -11.44 13.63
C LYS A 46 -7.22 -10.52 13.56
N LYS A 47 -7.93 -10.42 14.68
CA LYS A 47 -9.08 -9.50 14.83
C LYS A 47 -8.64 -8.03 14.85
N SER A 48 -7.48 -7.73 15.44
CA SER A 48 -6.83 -6.43 15.38
C SER A 48 -5.80 -6.41 14.25
N ALA A 49 -5.84 -5.35 13.45
CA ALA A 49 -4.81 -5.07 12.45
C ALA A 49 -3.70 -4.22 13.09
N ASP A 50 -2.45 -4.49 12.71
CA ASP A 50 -1.30 -3.69 13.13
C ASP A 50 -1.32 -2.33 12.42
N GLU A 51 -1.58 -1.26 13.17
CA GLU A 51 -1.68 0.10 12.63
C GLU A 51 -0.36 0.59 12.02
N ASN A 52 0.81 0.09 12.46
CA ASN A 52 2.09 0.43 11.83
C ASN A 52 2.21 -0.22 10.44
N LEU A 53 1.74 -1.46 10.32
CA LEU A 53 1.71 -2.15 9.02
C LEU A 53 0.72 -1.47 8.07
N ILE A 54 -0.48 -1.09 8.55
CA ILE A 54 -1.46 -0.34 7.75
C ILE A 54 -0.84 0.95 7.23
N ALA A 55 -0.21 1.74 8.11
CA ALA A 55 0.41 3.01 7.72
C ALA A 55 1.53 2.82 6.69
N ALA A 56 2.36 1.78 6.86
CA ALA A 56 3.42 1.46 5.91
C ALA A 56 2.88 1.04 4.54
N LEU A 57 1.82 0.23 4.49
CA LEU A 57 1.17 -0.18 3.25
C LEU A 57 0.53 1.01 2.53
N LEU A 58 -0.18 1.88 3.25
CA LEU A 58 -0.78 3.10 2.67
C LEU A 58 0.28 4.02 2.05
N HIS A 59 1.38 4.24 2.76
CA HIS A 59 2.49 5.05 2.26
C HIS A 59 3.13 4.43 1.01
N ALA A 60 3.32 3.11 1.00
CA ALA A 60 3.87 2.40 -0.14
C ALA A 60 2.93 2.47 -1.35
N SER A 61 1.62 2.22 -1.16
CA SER A 61 0.63 2.32 -2.24
C SER A 61 0.57 3.72 -2.84
N ARG A 62 0.61 4.78 -2.00
CA ARG A 62 0.62 6.15 -2.49
C ARG A 62 1.85 6.43 -3.34
N ALA A 63 3.04 6.06 -2.84
CA ALA A 63 4.29 6.23 -3.58
C ALA A 63 4.31 5.45 -4.91
N GLN A 64 3.67 4.27 -4.96
CA GLN A 64 3.55 3.48 -6.19
C GLN A 64 2.65 4.19 -7.22
N LEU A 65 1.50 4.71 -6.80
CA LEU A 65 0.57 5.44 -7.68
C LEU A 65 1.17 6.77 -8.16
N ASP A 66 1.81 7.54 -7.27
CA ASP A 66 2.49 8.79 -7.64
C ASP A 66 3.62 8.54 -8.67
N LEU A 67 4.33 7.41 -8.53
CA LEU A 67 5.36 6.99 -9.50
C LEU A 67 4.76 6.59 -10.85
N GLU A 68 3.61 5.92 -10.87
CA GLU A 68 2.89 5.56 -12.08
C GLU A 68 2.36 6.81 -12.81
N GLU A 69 1.75 7.74 -12.08
CA GLU A 69 1.28 9.02 -12.61
C GLU A 69 2.45 9.84 -13.20
N SER A 70 3.57 9.91 -12.49
CA SER A 70 4.80 10.58 -12.95
C SER A 70 5.42 9.94 -14.21
N LYS A 71 5.17 8.64 -14.45
CA LYS A 71 5.59 7.94 -15.67
C LYS A 71 4.60 8.15 -16.82
N ALA A 72 3.30 8.16 -16.52
CA ALA A 72 2.24 8.42 -17.49
C ALA A 72 2.28 9.85 -18.04
N GLY A 73 2.72 10.82 -17.23
CA GLY A 73 2.87 12.23 -17.62
C GLY A 73 4.14 12.57 -18.43
N ARG A 74 5.03 11.61 -18.72
CA ARG A 74 6.20 11.89 -19.57
C ARG A 74 5.78 11.84 -21.05
N PRO A 75 5.76 12.96 -21.79
CA PRO A 75 5.67 12.89 -23.24
C PRO A 75 6.88 12.08 -23.73
N GLY A 76 6.61 11.02 -24.49
CA GLY A 76 7.65 10.24 -25.14
C GLY A 76 8.56 11.21 -25.88
N LYS A 77 9.84 11.21 -25.52
CA LYS A 77 10.87 11.88 -26.30
C LYS A 77 10.89 11.15 -27.64
N ILE A 78 10.24 11.76 -28.63
CA ILE A 78 10.31 11.32 -30.02
C ILE A 78 11.71 11.74 -30.46
N ASP A 79 12.59 10.75 -30.65
CA ASP A 79 13.89 10.94 -31.29
C ASP A 79 13.69 11.01 -32.82
#